data_AF-X1R5S2-F1
#
_entry.id   AF-X1R5S2-F1
#
_cell.length_a   1.000
_cell.length_b   1.000
_cell.length_c   1.000
_cell.angle_alpha   90.00
_cell.angle_beta   90.00
_cell.angle_gamma   90.00
#
_symmetry.space_group_name_H-M   'P 1'
#
loop_
_entity.id
_entity.type
_entity.pdbx_description
1 polymer ?
#
loop_
_entity_poly.entity_id
_entity_poly.type
_entity_poly.pdbx_seq_one_letter_code
_entity_poly.pdbx_strand_id
1 'polypeptide(L)'
;MEETALVPVTKLMQDLALATSISEVKSIIDKAEALRYIIKKAGIGLEAQNLAAEGKLRAERRAGEMLAERDKHPPGPEPDKLHDVTYPPKLEELGISRIQSHRWQLEKSVP
;
A
#
# COMPACT_ATOMS: atom_id res chain seq x y z
N MET A 1 27.68 -4.51 2.25
CA MET A 1 26.78 -3.40 1.89
C MET A 1 25.45 -3.90 1.34
N GLU A 2 25.43 -4.89 0.43
CA GLU A 2 24.17 -5.49 -0.05
C GLU A 2 23.33 -6.12 1.07
N GLU A 3 23.95 -6.90 1.96
CA GLU A 3 23.26 -7.55 3.08
C GLU A 3 22.55 -6.55 4.00
N THR A 4 23.14 -5.37 4.23
CA THR A 4 22.54 -4.29 5.03
C THR A 4 21.30 -3.68 4.36
N ALA A 5 21.24 -3.68 3.03
CA ALA A 5 20.08 -3.16 2.27
C ALA A 5 18.95 -4.19 2.13
N LEU A 6 19.25 -5.48 2.28
CA LEU A 6 18.24 -6.56 2.25
C LEU A 6 17.41 -6.60 3.54
N VAL A 7 18.02 -6.33 4.71
CA VAL A 7 17.35 -6.29 6.02
C VAL A 7 16.11 -5.35 6.07
N PRO A 8 16.18 -4.08 5.61
CA PRO A 8 15.00 -3.21 5.63
C PRO A 8 13.91 -3.69 4.66
N VAL A 9 14.29 -4.31 3.54
CA VAL A 9 13.31 -4.84 2.56
C VAL A 9 12.60 -6.07 3.12
N THR A 10 13.32 -7.00 3.77
CA THR A 10 12.70 -8.18 4.39
C THR A 10 11.76 -7.79 5.54
N LYS A 11 12.15 -6.79 6.35
CA LYS A 11 11.28 -6.24 7.40
C LYS A 11 9.98 -5.69 6.83
N LEU A 12 10.02 -4.95 5.71
CA LEU A 12 8.80 -4.46 5.07
C LEU A 12 7.86 -5.59 4.62
N MET A 13 8.39 -6.74 4.18
CA MET A 13 7.55 -7.90 3.83
C MET A 13 6.87 -8.50 5.06
N GLN A 14 7.58 -8.55 6.19
CA GLN A 14 7.00 -9.01 7.45
C GLN A 14 5.92 -8.05 7.92
N ASP A 15 6.18 -6.75 7.86
CA ASP A 15 5.19 -5.72 8.18
C ASP A 15 3.96 -5.83 7.27
N LEU A 16 4.15 -6.16 5.98
CA LEU A 16 3.03 -6.36 5.04
C LEU A 16 2.17 -7.57 5.42
N ALA A 17 2.79 -8.67 5.86
CA ALA A 17 2.07 -9.86 6.29
C ALA A 17 1.25 -9.61 7.57
N LEU A 18 1.71 -8.70 8.43
CA LEU A 18 1.03 -8.32 9.67
C LEU A 18 0.05 -7.16 9.52
N ALA A 19 0.09 -6.44 8.40
CA ALA A 19 -0.76 -5.28 8.16
C ALA A 19 -2.25 -5.68 8.13
N THR A 20 -3.03 -5.04 8.99
CA THR A 20 -4.48 -5.31 9.13
C THR A 20 -5.32 -4.18 8.53
N SER A 21 -4.72 -3.01 8.31
CA SER A 21 -5.40 -1.84 7.77
C SER A 21 -4.81 -1.39 6.43
N ILE A 22 -5.67 -0.85 5.56
CA ILE A 22 -5.26 -0.28 4.28
C ILE A 22 -4.26 0.88 4.46
N SER A 23 -4.40 1.66 5.54
CA SER A 23 -3.47 2.74 5.90
C SER A 23 -2.06 2.23 6.21
N GLU A 24 -1.93 1.11 6.90
CA GLU A 24 -0.63 0.47 7.14
C GLU A 24 -0.01 -0.01 5.83
N VAL A 25 -0.80 -0.68 4.97
CA VAL A 25 -0.32 -1.14 3.66
C VAL A 25 0.15 0.04 2.80
N LYS A 26 -0.57 1.16 2.79
CA LYS A 26 -0.12 2.40 2.12
C LYS A 26 1.24 2.87 2.65
N SER A 27 1.42 2.90 3.96
CA SER A 27 2.70 3.29 4.59
C SER A 27 3.84 2.37 4.13
N ILE A 28 3.57 1.07 3.99
CA ILE A 28 4.54 0.09 3.50
C ILE A 28 4.87 0.33 2.02
N ILE A 29 3.89 0.63 1.18
CA ILE A 29 4.10 0.97 -0.24
C ILE A 29 5.02 2.20 -0.36
N ASP A 30 4.73 3.26 0.40
CA ASP A 30 5.52 4.50 0.38
C ASP A 30 6.96 4.25 0.86
N LYS A 31 7.15 3.45 1.91
CA LYS A 31 8.48 3.03 2.40
C LYS A 31 9.23 2.16 1.38
N ALA A 32 8.55 1.23 0.73
CA ALA A 32 9.15 0.36 -0.29
C ALA A 32 9.65 1.19 -1.50
N GLU A 33 8.87 2.17 -1.95
CA GLU A 33 9.28 3.07 -3.03
C GLU A 33 10.48 3.94 -2.62
N ALA A 34 10.47 4.48 -1.40
CA ALA A 34 11.58 5.25 -0.86
C ALA A 34 12.87 4.41 -0.77
N LEU A 35 12.78 3.17 -0.26
CA LEU A 35 13.92 2.26 -0.21
C LEU A 35 14.42 1.91 -1.61
N ARG A 36 13.54 1.57 -2.55
CA ARG A 36 13.92 1.31 -3.94
C ARG A 36 14.67 2.48 -4.55
N TYR A 37 14.22 3.71 -4.30
CA TYR A 37 14.89 4.92 -4.76
C TYR A 37 16.29 5.08 -4.12
N ILE A 38 16.42 4.85 -2.81
CA ILE A 38 17.70 4.90 -2.10
C ILE A 38 18.67 3.84 -2.64
N ILE A 39 18.22 2.59 -2.78
CA ILE A 39 19.03 1.46 -3.30
C ILE A 39 19.51 1.76 -4.71
N LYS A 40 18.61 2.27 -5.58
CA LYS A 40 18.96 2.67 -6.94
C LYS A 40 20.00 3.80 -6.95
N LYS A 41 19.82 4.83 -6.12
CA LYS A 41 20.73 5.98 -6.04
C LYS A 41 22.09 5.60 -5.46
N ALA A 42 22.11 4.67 -4.50
CA ALA A 42 23.33 4.14 -3.90
C ALA A 42 24.09 3.16 -4.79
N GLY A 43 23.53 2.78 -5.96
CA GLY A 43 24.17 1.83 -6.87
C GLY A 43 24.27 0.42 -6.29
N ILE A 44 23.40 0.07 -5.35
CA ILE A 44 23.35 -1.26 -4.73
C ILE A 44 22.77 -2.23 -5.78
N GLY A 45 23.27 -3.47 -5.80
CA GLY A 45 23.03 -4.46 -6.84
C GLY A 45 21.57 -4.65 -7.27
N LEU A 46 21.41 -5.18 -8.48
CA LEU A 46 20.10 -5.39 -9.12
C LEU A 46 19.15 -6.24 -8.28
N GLU A 47 19.68 -7.20 -7.52
CA GLU A 47 18.89 -8.06 -6.65
C GLU A 47 18.15 -7.27 -5.56
N ALA A 48 18.85 -6.38 -4.84
CA ALA A 48 18.23 -5.55 -3.81
C ALA A 48 17.19 -4.58 -4.41
N GLN A 49 17.44 -4.06 -5.62
CA GLN A 49 16.48 -3.20 -6.32
C GLN A 49 15.22 -3.98 -6.72
N ASN A 50 15.39 -5.18 -7.26
CA ASN A 50 14.30 -6.05 -7.66
C ASN A 50 13.47 -6.50 -6.47
N LEU A 51 14.11 -6.83 -5.34
CA LEU A 51 13.41 -7.23 -4.12
C LEU A 51 12.55 -6.09 -3.57
N ALA A 52 13.07 -4.85 -3.57
CA ALA A 52 12.29 -3.68 -3.16
C ALA A 52 11.14 -3.39 -4.13
N ALA A 53 11.36 -3.55 -5.45
CA ALA A 53 10.33 -3.39 -6.47
C ALA A 53 9.21 -4.44 -6.32
N GLU A 54 9.57 -5.70 -6.12
CA GLU A 54 8.65 -6.79 -5.88
C GLU A 54 7.82 -6.56 -4.61
N GLY A 55 8.47 -6.12 -3.54
CA GLY A 55 7.81 -5.77 -2.29
C GLY A 55 6.70 -4.74 -2.45
N LYS A 56 7.02 -3.69 -3.20
CA LYS A 56 6.03 -2.67 -3.54
C LYS A 56 4.87 -3.28 -4.31
N LEU A 57 5.12 -4.08 -5.35
CA LEU A 57 4.06 -4.70 -6.14
C LEU A 57 3.15 -5.61 -5.30
N ARG A 58 3.74 -6.43 -4.43
CA ARG A 58 2.98 -7.27 -3.48
C ARG A 58 2.13 -6.44 -2.53
N ALA A 59 2.67 -5.32 -2.02
CA ALA A 59 1.91 -4.42 -1.16
C ALA A 59 0.76 -3.72 -1.90
N GLU A 60 0.98 -3.28 -3.15
CA GLU A 60 -0.06 -2.72 -4.02
C GLU A 60 -1.17 -3.73 -4.31
N ARG A 61 -0.80 -4.99 -4.60
CA ARG A 61 -1.75 -6.09 -4.78
C ARG A 61 -2.61 -6.32 -3.54
N ARG A 62 -1.97 -6.41 -2.37
CA ARG A 62 -2.67 -6.56 -1.08
C ARG A 62 -3.60 -5.38 -0.79
N ALA A 63 -3.18 -4.16 -1.07
CA ALA A 63 -4.04 -2.98 -0.94
C ALA A 63 -5.26 -3.06 -1.87
N GLY A 64 -5.08 -3.56 -3.10
CA GLY A 64 -6.16 -3.81 -4.05
C GLY A 64 -7.18 -4.84 -3.57
N GLU A 65 -6.72 -5.93 -2.94
CA GLU A 65 -7.57 -6.94 -2.29
C GLU A 65 -8.43 -6.32 -1.19
N MET A 66 -7.81 -5.62 -0.24
CA MET A 66 -8.50 -4.99 0.88
C MET A 66 -9.49 -3.92 0.42
N LEU A 67 -9.15 -3.17 -0.64
CA LEU A 67 -10.06 -2.18 -1.22
C LEU A 67 -11.26 -2.79 -1.93
N ALA A 68 -11.13 -4.01 -2.45
CA ALA A 68 -12.21 -4.73 -3.11
C ALA A 68 -13.17 -5.40 -2.12
N GLU A 69 -12.65 -5.85 -0.97
CA GLU A 69 -13.43 -6.51 0.10
C GLU A 69 -14.15 -5.52 1.03
N ARG A 70 -13.70 -4.26 1.08
CA ARG A 70 -14.25 -3.25 1.98
C ARG A 70 -15.54 -2.61 1.46
N ASP A 71 -16.46 -2.32 2.39
CA ASP A 71 -17.63 -1.48 2.13
C ASP A 71 -17.22 -0.07 1.66
N LYS A 72 -17.83 0.38 0.57
CA LYS A 72 -17.59 1.71 0.01
C LYS A 72 -18.39 2.74 0.79
N HIS A 73 -17.79 3.91 1.02
CA HIS A 73 -18.54 5.06 1.49
C HIS A 73 -19.69 5.35 0.49
N PRO A 74 -20.94 5.54 0.95
CA PRO A 74 -22.07 5.79 0.06
C PRO A 74 -21.86 7.07 -0.77
N PRO A 75 -22.35 7.11 -2.02
CA PRO A 75 -22.35 8.32 -2.82
C PRO A 75 -23.45 9.30 -2.34
N GLY A 76 -23.20 10.60 -2.44
CA GLY A 76 -24.19 11.64 -2.10
C GLY A 76 -23.74 12.55 -0.94
N PRO A 77 -24.56 13.56 -0.60
CA PRO A 77 -24.28 14.42 0.55
C PRO A 77 -24.22 13.59 1.83
N GLU A 78 -23.31 13.95 2.74
CA GLU A 78 -23.29 13.37 4.08
C GLU A 78 -24.66 13.58 4.71
N PRO A 79 -25.37 12.52 5.12
CA PRO A 79 -26.65 12.68 5.78
C PRO A 79 -26.44 13.50 7.05
N ASP A 80 -27.44 14.32 7.39
CA ASP A 80 -27.43 15.14 8.60
C ASP A 80 -26.94 14.31 9.78
N LYS A 81 -25.98 14.86 10.55
CA LYS A 81 -25.25 14.24 11.67
C LYS A 81 -26.14 13.80 12.85
N LEU A 82 -27.44 13.73 12.64
CA LEU A 82 -28.49 13.41 13.60
C LEU A 82 -28.66 11.89 13.81
N HIS A 83 -27.92 11.03 13.12
CA HIS A 83 -27.98 9.58 13.31
C HIS A 83 -26.62 8.98 13.69
N ASP A 84 -26.66 8.02 14.62
CA ASP A 84 -25.56 7.18 15.10
C ASP A 84 -25.09 6.18 14.02
N VAL A 85 -24.77 6.68 12.82
CA VAL A 85 -24.31 5.88 11.69
C VAL A 85 -22.85 6.21 11.43
N THR A 86 -21.97 5.23 11.68
CA THR A 86 -20.55 5.33 11.31
C THR A 86 -20.37 4.81 9.89
N TYR A 87 -20.00 5.70 8.96
CA TYR A 87 -19.70 5.33 7.58
C TYR A 87 -18.26 4.83 7.43
N PRO A 88 -17.98 3.92 6.49
CA PRO A 88 -16.61 3.55 6.13
C PRO A 88 -15.84 4.79 5.64
N PRO A 89 -14.56 4.96 6.00
CA PRO A 89 -13.81 6.16 5.64
C PRO A 89 -13.60 6.27 4.13
N LYS A 90 -13.66 7.51 3.64
CA LYS A 90 -13.34 7.89 2.25
C LYS A 90 -11.88 7.57 1.93
N LEU A 91 -11.58 7.41 0.65
CA LEU A 91 -10.19 7.17 0.21
C LEU A 91 -9.24 8.30 0.65
N GLU A 92 -9.71 9.55 0.59
CA GLU A 92 -8.95 10.74 0.97
C GLU A 92 -8.60 10.73 2.46
N GLU A 93 -9.50 10.24 3.33
CA GLU A 93 -9.27 10.09 4.77
C GLU A 93 -8.24 8.98 5.09
N LEU A 94 -8.13 7.99 4.20
CA LEU A 94 -7.07 6.98 4.24
C LEU A 94 -5.74 7.47 3.62
N GLY A 95 -5.71 8.71 3.12
CA GLY A 95 -4.57 9.29 2.39
C GLY A 95 -4.36 8.70 1.00
N ILE A 96 -5.36 7.99 0.44
CA ILE A 96 -5.25 7.29 -0.84
C ILE A 96 -5.93 8.13 -1.93
N SER A 97 -5.18 8.43 -2.98
CA SER A 97 -5.76 9.05 -4.17
C SER A 97 -6.60 8.03 -4.98
N ARG A 98 -7.60 8.52 -5.72
CA ARG A 98 -8.41 7.67 -6.62
C ARG A 98 -7.55 6.91 -7.64
N ILE A 99 -6.49 7.55 -8.14
CA ILE A 99 -5.55 6.95 -9.11
C ILE A 99 -4.81 5.79 -8.46
N GLN A 100 -4.30 5.95 -7.23
CA GLN A 100 -3.66 4.87 -6.47
C GLN A 100 -4.62 3.71 -6.25
N SER A 101 -5.82 4.00 -5.75
CA SER A 101 -6.85 2.97 -5.52
C SER A 101 -7.19 2.19 -6.79
N HIS A 102 -7.40 2.89 -7.91
CA HIS A 102 -7.68 2.26 -9.19
C HIS A 102 -6.53 1.37 -9.65
N ARG A 103 -5.28 1.86 -9.57
CA ARG A 103 -4.09 1.09 -9.93
C ARG A 103 -3.94 -0.18 -9.10
N TRP A 104 -4.11 -0.09 -7.78
CA TRP A 104 -3.96 -1.24 -6.88
C TRP A 104 -5.03 -2.31 -7.14
N GLN A 105 -6.26 -1.90 -7.45
CA GLN A 105 -7.32 -2.83 -7.86
C GLN A 105 -7.03 -3.52 -9.21
N LEU A 106 -6.34 -2.85 -10.13
CA LEU A 106 -5.84 -3.49 -11.34
C LEU A 106 -4.69 -4.48 -11.03
N GLU A 107 -3.77 -4.11 -10.15
CA GLU A 107 -2.64 -4.94 -9.72
C GLU A 107 -3.09 -6.26 -9.05
N LYS A 108 -4.22 -6.22 -8.35
CA LYS A 108 -4.93 -7.41 -7.85
C LYS A 108 -5.26 -8.41 -8.94
N SER A 109 -5.58 -7.94 -10.15
CA SER A 109 -6.04 -8.77 -11.26
C SER A 109 -4.90 -9.41 -12.05
N VAL A 110 -3.65 -9.13 -11.68
CA VAL A 110 -2.47 -9.70 -12.34
C VAL A 110 -2.21 -11.10 -11.77
N PRO A 111 -2.19 -12.16 -12.62
CA PRO A 111 -2.00 -13.54 -12.19
C PRO A 111 -0.60 -13.83 -11.61
#